data_AF-A0A0L0S5R8-F1
#
_entry.id   AF-A0A0L0S5R8-F1
#
_cell.length_a   1.000
_cell.length_b   1.000
_cell.length_c   1.000
_cell.angle_alpha   90.00
_cell.angle_beta   90.00
_cell.angle_gamma   90.00
#
_symmetry.space_group_name_H-M   'P 1'
#
loop_
_entity.id
_entity.type
_entity.pdbx_description
1 polymer ?
#
loop_
_entity_poly.entity_id
_entity_poly.type
_entity_poly.pdbx_seq_one_letter_code
_entity_poly.pdbx_strand_id
1 'polypeptide(L)'
;MSALVKIVSSVAMMMTGFALSSALAQSKFIDHLARDIVAWSGIDRPAIPFAVLLVTILFGHWISSNLAYLIQAVTHSDLELNDPRAARARLAPNSLTSRAFAAHQNAMEIIPSITAAVIVAHARKVDLHHRVALSLVFVLARVAHWVSYVTDVPPLRTLTFAMGIGCIVALFGLAIHPDFAAVYWGMGLAFGGNMAGVQDRIRGWFQAGAKTLGRYEF
;
A
#
# COMPACT_ATOMS: atom_id res chain seq x y z
N MET A 1 12.77 20.10 16.63
CA MET A 1 13.14 18.75 16.16
C MET A 1 14.04 18.90 14.94
N SER A 2 15.27 18.37 14.96
CA SER A 2 16.23 18.52 13.86
C SER A 2 15.78 17.77 12.59
N ALA A 3 16.30 18.16 11.42
CA ALA A 3 16.01 17.49 10.16
C ALA A 3 16.35 15.99 10.21
N LEU A 4 17.45 15.64 10.88
CA LEU A 4 17.88 14.26 11.10
C LEU A 4 16.81 13.44 11.84
N VAL A 5 16.23 13.98 12.91
CA VAL A 5 15.18 13.27 13.67
C VAL A 5 13.95 13.01 12.80
N LYS A 6 13.53 13.98 11.97
CA LYS A 6 12.41 13.79 11.03
C LYS A 6 12.69 12.67 10.02
N ILE A 7 13.91 12.60 9.49
CA ILE A 7 14.32 11.55 8.54
C ILE A 7 14.31 10.20 9.24
N VAL A 8 14.98 10.07 10.40
CA VAL A 8 15.07 8.81 11.14
C VAL A 8 13.68 8.31 11.54
N SER A 9 12.81 9.19 12.05
CA SER A 9 11.43 8.82 12.38
C SER A 9 10.62 8.38 11.16
N SER A 10 10.85 9.00 9.98
CA SER A 10 10.16 8.62 8.75
C SER A 10 10.61 7.26 8.23
N VAL A 11 11.92 6.97 8.27
CA VAL A 11 12.46 5.65 7.90
C VAL A 11 11.93 4.57 8.86
N ALA A 12 11.94 4.84 10.17
CA ALA A 12 11.36 3.93 11.15
C ALA A 12 9.89 3.66 10.87
N MET A 13 9.10 4.69 10.59
CA MET A 13 7.68 4.55 10.24
C MET A 13 7.48 3.75 8.95
N MET A 14 8.38 3.89 7.98
CA MET A 14 8.34 3.11 6.74
C MET A 14 8.56 1.62 7.00
N MET A 15 9.58 1.28 7.79
CA MET A 15 9.85 -0.11 8.19
C MET A 15 8.69 -0.70 9.00
N THR A 16 8.11 0.10 9.91
CA THR A 16 6.91 -0.28 10.67
C THR A 16 5.73 -0.56 9.73
N GLY A 17 5.52 0.26 8.70
CA GLY A 17 4.48 0.05 7.71
C GLY A 17 4.64 -1.27 6.94
N PHE A 18 5.86 -1.60 6.53
CA PHE A 18 6.16 -2.86 5.83
C PHE A 18 5.93 -4.08 6.72
N ALA A 19 6.37 -3.99 7.98
CA ALA A 19 6.15 -5.03 8.96
C ALA A 19 4.65 -5.20 9.28
N LEU A 20 3.90 -4.10 9.38
CA LEU A 20 2.45 -4.15 9.62
C LEU A 20 1.67 -4.70 8.43
N SER A 21 2.02 -4.33 7.20
CA SER A 21 1.40 -4.92 6.01
C SER A 21 1.69 -6.41 5.90
N SER A 22 2.91 -6.84 6.25
CA SER A 22 3.30 -8.25 6.34
C SER A 22 2.52 -9.01 7.41
N ALA A 23 2.38 -8.44 8.62
CA ALA A 23 1.65 -9.05 9.72
C ALA A 23 0.16 -9.17 9.41
N LEU A 24 -0.46 -8.12 8.86
CA LEU A 24 -1.86 -8.14 8.47
C LEU A 24 -2.13 -9.17 7.35
N ALA A 25 -1.24 -9.27 6.37
CA ALA A 25 -1.39 -10.25 5.29
C ALA A 25 -1.35 -11.71 5.80
N GLN A 26 -0.70 -11.97 6.93
CA GLN A 26 -0.65 -13.28 7.60
C GLN A 26 -1.75 -13.46 8.66
N SER A 27 -2.59 -12.44 8.87
CA SER A 27 -3.58 -12.45 9.93
C SER A 27 -4.85 -13.21 9.54
N LYS A 28 -5.46 -13.88 10.53
CA LYS A 28 -6.79 -14.48 10.36
C LYS A 28 -7.82 -13.45 9.91
N PHE A 29 -7.69 -12.18 10.32
CA PHE A 29 -8.62 -11.13 9.92
C PHE A 29 -8.73 -11.00 8.39
N ILE A 30 -7.59 -10.97 7.68
CA ILE A 30 -7.59 -10.88 6.22
C ILE A 30 -8.16 -12.15 5.57
N ASP A 31 -7.93 -13.32 6.16
CA ASP A 31 -8.54 -14.56 5.67
C ASP A 31 -10.05 -14.63 5.85
N HIS A 32 -10.57 -14.11 6.97
CA HIS A 32 -12.01 -13.97 7.18
C HIS A 32 -12.58 -12.99 6.18
N LEU A 33 -11.98 -11.81 6.04
CA LEU A 33 -12.41 -10.80 5.07
C LEU A 33 -12.45 -11.35 3.63
N ALA A 34 -11.42 -12.10 3.22
CA ALA A 34 -11.40 -12.72 1.90
C ALA A 34 -12.54 -13.74 1.71
N ARG A 35 -12.87 -14.53 2.73
CA ARG A 35 -13.99 -15.49 2.68
C ARG A 35 -15.33 -14.76 2.64
N ASP A 36 -15.50 -13.72 3.45
CA ASP A 36 -16.73 -12.93 3.48
C ASP A 36 -16.95 -12.24 2.13
N ILE A 37 -15.92 -11.67 1.51
CA ILE A 37 -16.05 -11.10 0.16
C ILE A 37 -16.57 -12.15 -0.83
N VAL A 38 -16.00 -13.36 -0.85
CA VAL A 38 -16.47 -14.44 -1.75
C VAL A 38 -17.93 -14.79 -1.46
N ALA A 39 -18.29 -14.96 -0.19
CA ALA A 39 -19.64 -15.37 0.22
C ALA A 39 -20.71 -14.33 -0.12
N TRP A 40 -20.39 -13.04 0.02
CA TRP A 40 -21.36 -11.95 -0.14
C TRP A 40 -21.45 -11.42 -1.58
N SER A 41 -20.36 -11.52 -2.35
CA SER A 41 -20.32 -10.95 -3.71
C SER A 41 -20.46 -11.98 -4.84
N GLY A 42 -20.27 -13.27 -4.55
CA GLY A 42 -20.19 -14.31 -5.57
C GLY A 42 -18.92 -14.23 -6.44
N ILE A 43 -17.96 -13.36 -6.10
CA ILE A 43 -16.67 -13.24 -6.79
C ILE A 43 -15.77 -14.39 -6.34
N ASP A 44 -15.22 -15.15 -7.30
CA ASP A 44 -14.26 -16.20 -7.00
C ASP A 44 -12.99 -15.65 -6.34
N ARG A 45 -12.39 -16.43 -5.43
CA ARG A 45 -11.17 -16.03 -4.72
C ARG A 45 -10.02 -15.58 -5.64
N PRO A 46 -9.75 -16.20 -6.80
CA PRO A 46 -8.76 -15.74 -7.77
C PRO A 46 -9.05 -14.37 -8.39
N ALA A 47 -10.31 -13.93 -8.40
CA ALA A 47 -10.73 -12.65 -8.95
C ALA A 47 -10.59 -11.48 -7.96
N ILE A 48 -10.43 -11.75 -6.66
CA ILE A 48 -10.29 -10.72 -5.61
C ILE A 48 -9.19 -9.69 -5.92
N PRO A 49 -7.95 -10.06 -6.31
CA PRO A 49 -6.91 -9.07 -6.62
C PRO A 49 -7.33 -8.11 -7.74
N PHE A 50 -8.05 -8.60 -8.75
CA PHE A 50 -8.55 -7.77 -9.85
C PHE A 50 -9.74 -6.91 -9.44
N ALA A 51 -10.62 -7.43 -8.58
CA ALA A 51 -11.70 -6.64 -7.97
C ALA A 51 -11.12 -5.48 -7.14
N VAL A 52 -10.04 -5.73 -6.39
CA VAL A 52 -9.29 -4.67 -5.67
C VAL A 52 -8.72 -3.64 -6.64
N LEU A 53 -8.15 -4.04 -7.78
CA LEU A 53 -7.68 -3.09 -8.79
C LEU A 53 -8.83 -2.22 -9.30
N LEU A 54 -9.96 -2.82 -9.65
CA LEU A 54 -11.15 -2.10 -10.10
C LEU A 54 -11.60 -1.09 -9.06
N VAL A 55 -11.74 -1.51 -7.79
CA VAL A 55 -12.10 -0.62 -6.67
C VAL A 55 -11.09 0.51 -6.51
N THR A 56 -9.79 0.23 -6.60
CA THR A 56 -8.74 1.25 -6.47
C THR A 56 -8.81 2.27 -7.61
N ILE A 57 -9.05 1.80 -8.85
CA ILE A 57 -9.18 2.66 -10.04
C ILE A 57 -10.42 3.53 -9.92
N LEU A 58 -11.58 2.96 -9.58
CA LEU A 58 -12.83 3.69 -9.37
C LEU A 58 -12.68 4.70 -8.23
N PHE A 59 -12.02 4.32 -7.15
CA PHE A 59 -11.76 5.22 -6.03
C PHE A 59 -10.88 6.40 -6.45
N GLY A 60 -9.78 6.16 -7.14
CA GLY A 60 -8.89 7.23 -7.62
C GLY A 60 -9.57 8.15 -8.63
N HIS A 61 -10.14 7.59 -9.69
CA HIS A 61 -10.63 8.39 -10.82
C HIS A 61 -12.00 9.05 -10.54
N TRP A 62 -12.87 8.38 -9.78
CA TRP A 62 -14.26 8.82 -9.60
C TRP A 62 -14.53 9.27 -8.17
N ILE A 63 -14.27 8.43 -7.17
CA ILE A 63 -14.76 8.73 -5.82
C ILE A 63 -13.95 9.86 -5.18
N SER A 64 -12.63 9.74 -5.13
CA SER A 64 -11.76 10.70 -4.46
C SER A 64 -11.74 12.07 -5.14
N SER A 65 -11.86 12.12 -6.46
CA SER A 65 -11.96 13.37 -7.23
C SER A 65 -13.27 14.11 -6.90
N ASN A 66 -14.41 13.41 -6.98
CA ASN A 66 -15.72 13.98 -6.65
C ASN A 66 -15.81 14.38 -5.16
N LEU A 67 -15.27 13.58 -4.24
CA LEU A 67 -15.22 13.94 -2.82
C LEU A 67 -14.41 15.23 -2.58
N ALA A 68 -13.30 15.43 -3.29
CA ALA A 68 -12.54 16.68 -3.18
C ALA A 68 -13.34 17.89 -3.69
N TYR A 69 -14.09 17.74 -4.78
CA TYR A 69 -14.99 18.78 -5.29
C TYR A 69 -16.18 19.04 -4.36
N LEU A 70 -16.79 18.01 -3.79
CA LEU A 70 -17.86 18.16 -2.80
C LEU A 70 -17.35 18.90 -1.56
N ILE A 71 -16.16 18.53 -1.06
CA ILE A 71 -15.50 19.24 0.04
C ILE A 71 -15.25 20.71 -0.33
N GLN A 72 -14.81 20.98 -1.56
CA GLN A 72 -14.66 22.36 -2.03
C GLN A 72 -16.00 23.11 -2.01
N ALA A 73 -17.06 22.50 -2.54
CA ALA A 73 -18.38 23.11 -2.65
C ALA A 73 -19.00 23.46 -1.28
N VAL A 74 -18.75 22.65 -0.26
CA VAL A 74 -19.29 22.89 1.09
C VAL A 74 -18.41 23.83 1.93
N THR A 75 -17.15 24.04 1.55
CA THR A 75 -16.21 24.90 2.29
C THR A 75 -15.98 26.26 1.64
N HIS A 76 -16.17 26.35 0.32
CA HIS A 76 -15.99 27.55 -0.49
C HIS A 76 -17.25 27.76 -1.31
N SER A 77 -17.82 28.97 -1.25
CA SER A 77 -19.08 29.31 -1.94
C SER A 77 -18.94 29.42 -3.46
N ASP A 78 -17.71 29.50 -3.98
CA ASP A 78 -17.44 29.66 -5.41
C ASP A 78 -16.62 28.49 -5.94
N LEU A 79 -17.17 27.82 -6.95
CA LEU A 79 -16.54 26.73 -7.69
C LEU A 79 -16.12 27.27 -9.05
N GLU A 80 -14.85 27.59 -9.21
CA GLU A 80 -14.30 27.94 -10.52
C GLU A 80 -14.27 26.69 -11.42
N LEU A 81 -15.21 26.63 -12.35
CA LEU A 81 -15.38 25.50 -13.27
C LEU A 81 -14.60 25.65 -14.57
N ASN A 82 -14.27 26.88 -14.98
CA ASN A 82 -13.60 27.12 -16.27
C ASN A 82 -12.11 26.78 -16.21
N ASP A 83 -11.46 27.04 -15.06
CA ASP A 83 -10.09 26.62 -14.79
C ASP A 83 -9.93 26.01 -13.39
N PRO A 84 -10.38 24.75 -13.20
CA PRO A 84 -10.35 24.10 -11.90
C PRO A 84 -8.92 23.81 -11.43
N ARG A 85 -7.93 23.75 -12.34
CA ARG A 85 -6.54 23.46 -11.97
C ARG A 85 -5.86 24.71 -11.43
N ALA A 86 -6.03 25.86 -12.07
CA ALA A 86 -5.52 27.12 -11.52
C ALA A 86 -6.25 27.51 -10.23
N ALA A 87 -7.54 27.21 -10.11
CA ALA A 87 -8.29 27.42 -8.88
C ALA A 87 -7.72 26.63 -7.69
N ARG A 88 -7.30 25.37 -7.91
CA ARG A 88 -6.64 24.56 -6.87
C ARG A 88 -5.34 25.17 -6.36
N ALA A 89 -4.57 25.82 -7.22
CA ALA A 89 -3.32 26.48 -6.83
C ALA A 89 -3.53 27.69 -5.89
N ARG A 90 -4.75 28.23 -5.86
CA ARG A 90 -5.14 29.35 -4.98
C ARG A 90 -5.74 28.89 -3.64
N LEU A 91 -5.92 27.58 -3.43
CA LEU A 91 -6.48 27.06 -2.18
C LEU A 91 -5.56 27.39 -1.00
N ALA A 92 -6.16 27.75 0.13
CA ALA A 92 -5.41 28.01 1.35
C ALA A 92 -4.55 26.79 1.73
N PRO A 93 -3.26 26.99 2.06
CA PRO A 93 -2.38 25.90 2.47
C PRO A 93 -2.95 25.16 3.67
N ASN A 94 -2.87 23.82 3.63
CA ASN A 94 -3.40 22.94 4.66
C ASN A 94 -4.90 23.14 4.98
N SER A 95 -5.69 23.69 4.06
CA SER A 95 -7.16 23.65 4.15
C SER A 95 -7.68 22.23 3.92
N LEU A 96 -8.88 21.92 4.42
CA LEU A 96 -9.55 20.63 4.20
C LEU A 96 -9.62 20.28 2.71
N THR A 97 -9.95 21.26 1.87
CA THR A 97 -10.02 21.14 0.42
C THR A 97 -8.67 20.85 -0.21
N SER A 98 -7.62 21.58 0.18
CA SER A 98 -6.26 21.32 -0.33
C SER A 98 -5.79 19.90 0.02
N ARG A 99 -6.09 19.42 1.24
CA ARG A 99 -5.77 18.05 1.68
C ARG A 99 -6.55 17.00 0.91
N ALA A 100 -7.83 17.22 0.64
CA ALA A 100 -8.64 16.29 -0.15
C ALA A 100 -8.11 16.15 -1.59
N PHE A 101 -7.74 17.25 -2.25
CA PHE A 101 -7.12 17.20 -3.58
C PHE A 101 -5.73 16.54 -3.55
N ALA A 102 -4.93 16.78 -2.51
CA ALA A 102 -3.63 16.12 -2.34
C ALA A 102 -3.80 14.61 -2.12
N ALA A 103 -4.82 14.19 -1.35
CA ALA A 103 -5.16 12.79 -1.16
C ALA A 103 -5.57 12.09 -2.46
N HIS A 104 -6.36 12.78 -3.31
CA HIS A 104 -6.74 12.31 -4.64
C HIS A 104 -5.51 12.17 -5.55
N GLN A 105 -4.65 13.19 -5.63
CA GLN A 105 -3.42 13.12 -6.44
C GLN A 105 -2.54 11.94 -6.03
N ASN A 106 -2.34 11.74 -4.72
CA ASN A 106 -1.59 10.58 -4.23
C ASN A 106 -2.25 9.24 -4.58
N ALA A 107 -3.58 9.17 -4.62
CA ALA A 107 -4.29 7.97 -5.08
C ALA A 107 -4.07 7.72 -6.59
N MET A 108 -3.97 8.77 -7.40
CA MET A 108 -3.67 8.65 -8.84
C MET A 108 -2.24 8.16 -9.07
N GLU A 109 -1.28 8.65 -8.30
CA GLU A 109 0.14 8.26 -8.40
C GLU A 109 0.39 6.79 -8.07
N ILE A 110 -0.40 6.20 -7.16
CA ILE A 110 -0.18 4.83 -6.70
C ILE A 110 -0.83 3.76 -7.60
N ILE A 111 -1.87 4.13 -8.36
CA ILE A 111 -2.64 3.21 -9.21
C ILE A 111 -1.74 2.44 -10.19
N PRO A 112 -0.86 3.08 -10.99
CA PRO A 112 0.00 2.36 -11.94
C PRO A 112 0.85 1.28 -11.27
N SER A 113 1.41 1.60 -10.10
CA SER A 113 2.30 0.72 -9.35
C SER A 113 1.58 -0.53 -8.83
N ILE A 114 0.39 -0.37 -8.23
CA ILE A 114 -0.37 -1.54 -7.74
C ILE A 114 -0.93 -2.37 -8.88
N THR A 115 -1.40 -1.73 -9.96
CA THR A 115 -1.87 -2.45 -11.15
C THR A 115 -0.74 -3.30 -11.72
N ALA A 116 0.44 -2.73 -11.95
CA ALA A 116 1.59 -3.48 -12.42
C ALA A 116 1.95 -4.64 -11.49
N ALA A 117 1.99 -4.40 -10.17
CA ALA A 117 2.36 -5.41 -9.19
C ALA A 117 1.39 -6.62 -9.18
N VAL A 118 0.08 -6.36 -9.19
CA VAL A 118 -0.94 -7.43 -9.21
C VAL A 118 -0.88 -8.21 -10.53
N ILE A 119 -0.76 -7.53 -11.67
CA ILE A 119 -0.66 -8.19 -12.98
C ILE A 119 0.62 -9.04 -13.09
N VAL A 120 1.77 -8.52 -12.67
CA VAL A 120 3.03 -9.26 -12.69
C VAL A 120 2.99 -10.46 -11.75
N ALA A 121 2.48 -10.29 -10.52
CA ALA A 121 2.34 -11.41 -9.58
C ALA A 121 1.38 -12.49 -10.12
N HIS A 122 0.30 -12.08 -10.78
CA HIS A 122 -0.60 -13.01 -11.44
C HIS A 122 0.07 -13.77 -12.60
N ALA A 123 0.74 -13.05 -13.51
CA ALA A 123 1.43 -13.64 -14.66
C ALA A 123 2.55 -14.60 -14.25
N ARG A 124 3.24 -14.29 -13.15
CA ARG A 124 4.29 -15.14 -12.56
C ARG A 124 3.75 -16.25 -11.66
N LYS A 125 2.43 -16.41 -11.57
CA LYS A 125 1.74 -17.43 -10.77
C LYS A 125 2.19 -17.42 -9.30
N VAL A 126 2.41 -16.23 -8.74
CA VAL A 126 2.60 -16.08 -7.29
C VAL A 126 1.43 -16.74 -6.58
N ASP A 127 1.72 -17.39 -5.45
CA ASP A 127 0.73 -18.07 -4.65
C ASP A 127 -0.55 -17.23 -4.46
N LEU A 128 -1.70 -17.88 -4.66
CA LEU A 128 -2.99 -17.21 -4.68
C LEU A 128 -3.32 -16.57 -3.32
N HIS A 129 -3.00 -17.24 -2.22
CA HIS A 129 -3.27 -16.71 -0.89
C HIS A 129 -2.48 -15.41 -0.66
N HIS A 130 -1.19 -15.36 -1.05
CA HIS A 130 -0.41 -14.13 -0.96
C HIS A 130 -0.97 -12.98 -1.83
N ARG A 131 -1.35 -13.26 -3.09
CA ARG A 131 -1.92 -12.23 -3.97
C ARG A 131 -3.20 -11.63 -3.41
N VAL A 132 -4.08 -12.47 -2.87
CA VAL A 132 -5.35 -12.04 -2.24
C VAL A 132 -5.07 -11.22 -1.00
N ALA A 133 -4.26 -11.73 -0.07
CA ALA A 133 -3.99 -11.07 1.20
C ALA A 133 -3.34 -9.70 1.00
N LEU A 134 -2.29 -9.61 0.16
CA LEU A 134 -1.59 -8.34 -0.10
C LEU A 134 -2.49 -7.32 -0.80
N SER A 135 -3.39 -7.75 -1.69
CA SER A 135 -4.33 -6.85 -2.36
C SER A 135 -5.36 -6.27 -1.37
N LEU A 136 -5.88 -7.10 -0.46
CA LEU A 136 -6.82 -6.65 0.57
C LEU A 136 -6.14 -5.70 1.58
N VAL A 137 -4.92 -6.02 2.03
CA VAL A 137 -4.16 -5.12 2.90
C VAL A 137 -3.88 -3.79 2.21
N PHE A 138 -3.53 -3.82 0.93
CA PHE A 138 -3.31 -2.60 0.15
C PHE A 138 -4.55 -1.71 0.12
N VAL A 139 -5.73 -2.25 -0.23
CA VAL A 139 -6.94 -1.42 -0.34
C VAL A 139 -7.35 -0.84 1.02
N LEU A 140 -7.23 -1.61 2.10
CA LEU A 140 -7.46 -1.13 3.46
C LEU A 140 -6.48 0.00 3.84
N ALA A 141 -5.20 -0.18 3.53
CA ALA A 141 -4.18 0.85 3.75
C ALA A 141 -4.50 2.13 2.95
N ARG A 142 -5.04 2.02 1.73
CA ARG A 142 -5.42 3.18 0.92
C ARG A 142 -6.62 3.94 1.46
N VAL A 143 -7.63 3.23 1.97
CA VAL A 143 -8.76 3.88 2.65
C VAL A 143 -8.27 4.63 3.90
N ALA A 144 -7.46 3.97 4.74
CA ALA A 144 -6.89 4.59 5.93
C ALA A 144 -5.99 5.79 5.59
N HIS A 145 -5.17 5.67 4.54
CA HIS A 145 -4.33 6.75 4.04
C HIS A 145 -5.15 7.97 3.61
N TRP A 146 -6.19 7.76 2.78
CA TRP A 146 -7.04 8.86 2.33
C TRP A 146 -7.73 9.56 3.51
N VAL A 147 -8.29 8.81 4.45
CA VAL A 147 -8.93 9.38 5.66
C VAL A 147 -7.91 10.19 6.47
N SER A 148 -6.73 9.63 6.74
CA SER A 148 -5.67 10.33 7.51
C SER A 148 -5.15 11.59 6.82
N TYR A 149 -5.24 11.65 5.49
CA TYR A 149 -4.88 12.82 4.72
C TYR A 149 -5.90 13.94 4.91
N VAL A 150 -7.19 13.61 4.79
CA VAL A 150 -8.28 14.59 4.94
C VAL A 150 -8.37 15.11 6.38
N THR A 151 -8.17 14.24 7.37
CA THR A 151 -8.21 14.59 8.81
C THR A 151 -6.92 15.18 9.36
N ASP A 152 -5.87 15.32 8.54
CA ASP A 152 -4.55 15.84 8.92
C ASP A 152 -3.92 15.08 10.10
N VAL A 153 -3.75 13.77 9.93
CA VAL A 153 -3.03 12.90 10.89
C VAL A 153 -1.72 12.40 10.24
N PRO A 154 -0.63 13.19 10.23
CA PRO A 154 0.59 12.88 9.50
C PRO A 154 1.26 11.53 9.85
N PRO A 155 1.35 11.11 11.12
CA PRO A 155 1.98 9.83 11.45
C PRO A 155 1.22 8.64 10.84
N LEU A 156 -0.12 8.67 10.92
CA LEU A 156 -0.97 7.64 10.34
C LEU A 156 -0.89 7.65 8.81
N ARG A 157 -0.80 8.83 8.20
CA ARG A 157 -0.59 8.98 6.75
C ARG A 157 0.69 8.31 6.30
N THR A 158 1.83 8.59 6.95
CA THR A 158 3.11 7.96 6.59
C THR A 158 3.07 6.45 6.80
N LEU A 159 2.49 5.98 7.91
CA LEU A 159 2.38 4.55 8.21
C LEU A 159 1.55 3.80 7.14
N THR A 160 0.35 4.30 6.84
CA THR A 160 -0.57 3.67 5.87
C THR A 160 -0.05 3.77 4.43
N PHE A 161 0.66 4.85 4.09
CA PHE A 161 1.40 4.94 2.83
C PHE A 161 2.45 3.83 2.73
N ALA A 162 3.26 3.67 3.78
CA ALA A 162 4.31 2.66 3.82
C ALA A 162 3.75 1.23 3.76
N MET A 163 2.61 0.96 4.39
CA MET A 163 1.91 -0.33 4.25
C MET A 163 1.54 -0.61 2.80
N GLY A 164 0.98 0.38 2.09
CA GLY A 164 0.62 0.24 0.67
C GLY A 164 1.84 -0.02 -0.22
N ILE A 165 2.93 0.71 0.01
CA ILE A 165 4.21 0.46 -0.67
C ILE A 165 4.75 -0.94 -0.34
N GLY A 166 4.68 -1.36 0.92
CA GLY A 166 5.07 -2.70 1.36
C GLY A 166 4.33 -3.80 0.59
N CYS A 167 3.02 -3.66 0.40
CA CYS A 167 2.22 -4.59 -0.42
C CYS A 167 2.70 -4.66 -1.88
N ILE A 168 2.97 -3.50 -2.51
CA ILE A 168 3.47 -3.43 -3.89
C ILE A 168 4.84 -4.12 -4.00
N VAL A 169 5.76 -3.78 -3.10
CA VAL A 169 7.10 -4.38 -3.03
C VAL A 169 6.99 -5.89 -2.81
N ALA A 170 6.06 -6.35 -1.98
CA ALA A 170 5.86 -7.77 -1.73
C ALA A 170 5.36 -8.54 -2.96
N LEU A 171 4.36 -8.00 -3.66
CA LEU A 171 3.85 -8.60 -4.88
C LEU A 171 4.94 -8.74 -5.95
N PHE A 172 5.76 -7.70 -6.15
CA PHE A 172 6.90 -7.77 -7.06
C PHE A 172 7.98 -8.73 -6.57
N GLY A 173 8.37 -8.63 -5.30
CA GLY A 173 9.43 -9.46 -4.72
C GLY A 173 9.10 -10.95 -4.81
N LEU A 174 7.86 -11.34 -4.51
CA LEU A 174 7.38 -12.71 -4.66
C LEU A 174 7.35 -13.17 -6.12
N ALA A 175 7.09 -12.26 -7.06
CA ALA A 175 7.08 -12.56 -8.50
C ALA A 175 8.51 -12.72 -9.08
N ILE A 176 9.48 -12.03 -8.48
CA ILE A 176 10.90 -12.07 -8.84
C ILE A 176 11.55 -13.33 -8.27
N HIS A 177 11.40 -13.60 -6.97
CA HIS A 177 12.08 -14.70 -6.30
C HIS A 177 11.24 -15.33 -5.17
N PRO A 178 11.06 -16.67 -5.15
CA PRO A 178 10.31 -17.34 -4.08
C PRO A 178 10.82 -17.05 -2.67
N ASP A 179 12.14 -17.04 -2.47
CA ASP A 179 12.76 -16.76 -1.16
C ASP A 179 12.51 -15.34 -0.64
N PHE A 180 12.04 -14.41 -1.48
CA PHE A 180 11.62 -13.09 -1.01
C PHE A 180 10.52 -13.19 0.06
N ALA A 181 9.68 -14.24 -0.02
CA ALA A 181 8.70 -14.58 1.00
C ALA A 181 9.35 -14.64 2.39
N ALA A 182 10.52 -15.26 2.52
CA ALA A 182 11.20 -15.39 3.80
C ALA A 182 11.61 -14.02 4.37
N VAL A 183 12.04 -13.08 3.52
CA VAL A 183 12.41 -11.74 3.97
C VAL A 183 11.16 -10.97 4.39
N TYR A 184 10.16 -10.90 3.52
CA TYR A 184 8.98 -10.06 3.73
C TYR A 184 8.07 -10.58 4.84
N TRP A 185 7.77 -11.88 4.88
CA TRP A 185 6.99 -12.47 5.97
C TRP A 185 7.72 -12.40 7.30
N GLY A 186 9.06 -12.41 7.27
CA GLY A 186 9.89 -12.24 8.46
C GLY A 186 9.72 -10.86 9.13
N MET A 187 9.45 -9.81 8.35
CA MET A 187 9.21 -8.46 8.89
C MET A 187 7.97 -8.43 9.80
N GLY A 188 6.95 -9.23 9.51
CA GLY A 188 5.73 -9.29 10.32
C GLY A 188 5.94 -9.89 11.71
N LEU A 189 7.05 -10.61 11.96
CA LEU A 189 7.33 -11.23 13.26
C LEU A 189 7.61 -10.20 14.36
N ALA A 190 7.99 -8.97 14.00
CA ALA A 190 8.09 -7.86 14.94
C ALA A 190 6.76 -7.58 15.69
N PHE A 191 5.65 -8.09 15.18
CA PHE A 191 4.30 -7.95 15.74
C PHE A 191 3.69 -9.26 16.26
N GLY A 192 4.50 -10.31 16.48
CA GLY A 192 4.01 -11.53 17.15
C GLY A 192 4.62 -12.86 16.70
N GLY A 193 5.85 -12.89 16.18
CA GLY A 193 6.48 -14.11 15.65
C GLY A 193 7.87 -14.43 16.21
N ASN A 194 8.33 -15.67 16.02
CA ASN A 194 9.64 -16.14 16.50
C ASN A 194 10.81 -15.56 15.68
N MET A 195 11.43 -14.49 16.21
CA MET A 195 12.54 -13.76 15.56
C MET A 195 13.79 -14.61 15.28
N ALA A 196 14.03 -15.69 16.02
CA ALA A 196 15.22 -16.54 15.84
C ALA A 196 15.22 -17.23 14.47
N GLY A 197 14.08 -17.82 14.07
CA GLY A 197 13.96 -18.54 12.80
C GLY A 197 14.06 -17.64 11.55
N VAL A 198 13.82 -16.33 11.70
CA VAL A 198 13.96 -15.36 10.60
C VAL A 198 15.40 -14.92 10.42
N GLN A 199 16.15 -14.72 11.50
CA GLN A 199 17.58 -14.38 11.41
C GLN A 199 18.35 -15.47 10.66
N ASP A 200 18.04 -16.74 10.92
CA ASP A 200 18.66 -17.87 10.23
C ASP A 200 18.29 -17.92 8.75
N ARG A 201 17.03 -17.65 8.40
CA ARG A 201 16.59 -17.56 6.99
C ARG A 201 17.21 -16.39 6.24
N ILE A 202 17.32 -15.22 6.87
CA ILE A 202 17.95 -14.03 6.27
C ILE A 202 19.44 -14.30 6.04
N ARG A 203 20.15 -14.88 7.02
CA ARG A 203 21.54 -15.29 6.84
C ARG A 203 21.70 -16.29 5.70
N GLY A 204 20.81 -17.28 5.62
CA GLY A 204 20.78 -18.23 4.50
C GLY A 204 20.63 -17.54 3.14
N TRP A 205 19.81 -16.48 3.06
CA TRP A 205 19.60 -15.70 1.85
C TRP A 205 20.86 -14.96 1.38
N PHE A 206 21.55 -14.26 2.30
CA PHE A 206 22.82 -13.60 1.98
C PHE A 206 23.91 -14.61 1.58
N GLN A 207 23.95 -15.78 2.22
CA GLN A 207 24.91 -16.83 1.88
C GLN A 207 24.62 -17.49 0.52
N ALA A 208 23.35 -17.71 0.19
CA ALA A 208 22.93 -18.23 -1.11
C ALA A 208 23.21 -17.22 -2.24
N GLY A 209 22.90 -15.93 -2.00
CA GLY A 209 23.23 -14.84 -2.91
C GLY A 209 24.73 -14.71 -3.15
N ALA A 210 25.54 -14.75 -2.08
CA ALA A 210 27.00 -14.72 -2.17
C ALA A 210 27.58 -15.92 -2.95
N LYS A 211 27.04 -17.13 -2.77
CA LYS A 211 27.42 -18.31 -3.56
C LYS A 211 27.05 -18.17 -5.03
N THR A 212 25.93 -17.51 -5.33
CA THR A 212 25.47 -17.32 -6.70
C THR A 212 26.34 -16.29 -7.42
N LEU A 213 26.72 -15.22 -6.72
CA LEU A 213 27.63 -14.18 -7.23
C LEU A 213 29.07 -14.69 -7.38
N GLY A 214 29.56 -15.54 -6.47
CA GLY A 214 30.87 -16.18 -6.58
C GLY A 214 30.98 -17.24 -7.69
N ARG A 215 29.88 -17.58 -8.38
CA ARG A 215 29.89 -18.40 -9.60
C ARG A 215 30.02 -17.58 -10.88
N TYR A 216 29.88 -16.26 -10.78
CA TYR A 216 30.12 -15.31 -11.87
C TYR A 216 31.38 -14.51 -11.55
N GLU A 217 32.53 -15.17 -11.52
CA GLU A 217 33.80 -14.47 -11.68
C GLU A 217 33.95 -14.10 -13.16
N PHE A 218 34.12 -12.81 -13.45
CA PHE A 218 34.46 -12.30 -14.78
C PHE A 218 35.91 -12.63 -15.14
#